data_AF-A0A935HI20-F1
#
_entry.id   AF-A0A935HI20-F1
#
_cell.length_a   1.000
_cell.length_b   1.000
_cell.length_c   1.000
_cell.angle_alpha   90.00
_cell.angle_beta   90.00
_cell.angle_gamma   90.00
#
_symmetry.space_group_name_H-M   'P 1'
#
loop_
_entity.id
_entity.type
_entity.pdbx_description
1 polymer ?
#
loop_
_entity_poly.entity_id
_entity_poly.type
_entity_poly.pdbx_seq_one_letter_code
_entity_poly.pdbx_strand_id
1 'polypeptide(L)' 'MGNRKRMFGLLFKSAQHTLLTLAKDDRYIGAVPGIVSILHTNGQDLNFHPHVHNIVSGGGISKDGK' A
#
# COMPACT_ATOMS: atom_id res chain seq x y z
N MET A 1 2.51 -13.87 -20.29
CA MET A 1 2.50 -13.26 -18.93
C MET A 1 3.64 -13.80 -18.06
N GLY A 2 4.91 -13.55 -18.39
CA GLY A 2 6.06 -14.21 -17.74
C GLY A 2 6.49 -13.64 -16.38
N ASN A 3 6.11 -12.40 -16.05
CA ASN A 3 6.71 -11.67 -14.92
C ASN A 3 5.73 -11.34 -13.78
N ARG A 4 4.56 -12.01 -13.71
CA ARG A 4 3.49 -11.65 -12.77
C ARG A 4 3.95 -11.55 -11.32
N LYS A 5 4.74 -12.52 -10.83
CA LYS A 5 5.27 -12.50 -9.46
C LYS A 5 6.11 -11.25 -9.18
N ARG A 6 7.02 -10.90 -10.09
CA ARG A 6 7.85 -9.69 -9.96
C ARG A 6 6.99 -8.44 -10.05
N MET A 7 6.06 -8.37 -11.00
CA MET A 7 5.23 -7.19 -11.21
C MET A 7 4.26 -6.92 -10.06
N PHE A 8 3.58 -7.95 -9.56
CA PHE A 8 2.70 -7.80 -8.41
C PHE A 8 3.50 -7.47 -7.15
N GLY A 9 4.68 -8.07 -6.97
CA GLY A 9 5.59 -7.69 -5.90
C GLY A 9 6.00 -6.21 -5.96
N LEU A 10 6.26 -5.68 -7.17
CA LEU A 10 6.53 -4.25 -7.36
C LEU A 10 5.30 -3.40 -7.04
N LEU A 11 4.10 -3.82 -7.44
CA LEU A 11 2.86 -3.10 -7.13
C LEU A 11 2.63 -2.93 -5.62
N PHE A 12 2.82 -3.99 -4.84
CA PHE A 12 2.79 -3.91 -3.37
C PHE A 12 3.85 -2.96 -2.83
N LYS A 13 5.11 -3.10 -3.28
CA LYS A 13 6.23 -2.26 -2.80
C LYS A 13 6.00 -0.78 -3.11
N SER A 14 5.54 -0.46 -4.31
CA SER A 14 5.27 0.93 -4.73
C SER A 14 4.13 1.55 -3.91
N ALA A 15 3.05 0.81 -3.67
CA ALA A 15 1.96 1.28 -2.83
C ALA A 15 2.41 1.51 -1.38
N GLN A 16 3.11 0.54 -0.79
CA GLN A 16 3.66 0.66 0.58
C GLN A 16 4.64 1.82 0.69
N HIS A 17 5.55 1.99 -0.27
CA HIS A 17 6.51 3.10 -0.27
C HIS A 17 5.80 4.45 -0.26
N THR A 18 4.78 4.62 -1.09
CA THR A 18 3.99 5.86 -1.16
C THR A 18 3.29 6.15 0.16
N LEU A 19 2.55 5.16 0.70
CA LEU A 19 1.80 5.31 1.94
C LEU A 19 2.70 5.60 3.14
N LEU A 20 3.81 4.87 3.28
CA LEU A 20 4.74 5.06 4.40
C LEU A 20 5.51 6.38 4.28
N THR A 21 5.80 6.85 3.07
CA THR A 21 6.47 8.14 2.87
C THR A 21 5.57 9.28 3.34
N LEU A 22 4.29 9.26 2.95
CA LEU A 22 3.33 10.28 3.38
C LEU A 22 2.99 10.16 4.87
N ALA A 23 2.79 8.95 5.38
CA ALA A 23 2.38 8.76 6.77
C ALA A 23 3.46 9.20 7.78
N LYS A 24 4.75 9.09 7.43
CA LYS A 24 5.87 9.54 8.27
C LYS A 24 6.09 11.05 8.30
N ASP A 25 5.47 11.79 7.40
CA ASP A 25 5.51 13.25 7.38
C ASP A 25 4.49 13.78 8.40
N ASP A 26 4.97 14.64 9.30
CA ASP A 26 4.20 15.19 10.42
C ASP A 26 3.06 16.12 9.94
N ARG A 27 3.08 16.56 8.66
CA ARG A 27 1.94 17.26 8.04
C ARG A 27 0.72 16.37 7.83
N TYR A 28 0.92 15.05 7.81
CA TYR A 28 -0.16 14.06 7.66
C TYR A 28 -0.34 13.31 8.98
N ILE A 29 0.15 12.06 9.08
CA ILE A 29 -0.04 11.20 10.26
C ILE A 29 1.10 11.38 11.27
N GLY A 30 2.34 11.64 10.81
CA GLY A 30 3.53 11.69 11.67
C GLY A 30 3.91 10.34 12.32
N ALA A 31 3.39 9.22 11.81
CA ALA A 31 3.55 7.91 12.43
C ALA A 31 3.59 6.78 11.39
N VAL A 32 3.98 5.58 11.81
CA VAL A 32 3.95 4.36 10.99
C VAL A 32 2.60 3.67 11.17
N PRO A 33 1.70 3.71 10.16
CA PRO A 33 0.38 3.10 10.28
C PRO A 33 0.42 1.60 10.08
N GLY A 34 -0.61 0.92 10.56
CA GLY A 34 -0.95 -0.43 10.10
C GLY A 34 -1.52 -0.38 8.69
N ILE A 35 -1.04 -1.28 7.82
CA ILE A 35 -1.49 -1.38 6.42
C ILE A 35 -1.81 -2.84 6.11
N VAL A 36 -3.03 -3.08 5.63
CA VAL A 36 -3.43 -4.35 5.02
C VAL A 36 -3.63 -4.13 3.52
N SER A 37 -2.88 -4.86 2.70
CA SER A 37 -2.89 -4.72 1.24
C SER A 37 -3.46 -5.97 0.58
N ILE A 38 -4.39 -5.80 -0.35
CA ILE A 38 -5.08 -6.89 -1.07
C ILE A 38 -4.89 -6.68 -2.58
N LEU A 39 -4.44 -7.71 -3.30
CA LEU A 39 -4.31 -7.69 -4.75
C LEU A 39 -5.63 -8.11 -5.41
N HIS A 40 -6.15 -7.27 -6.29
CA HIS A 40 -7.18 -7.64 -7.26
C HIS A 40 -6.55 -7.70 -8.65
N THR A 41 -6.88 -8.70 -9.44
CA THR A 41 -6.31 -8.89 -10.79
C THR A 41 -7.24 -8.49 -11.92
N ASN A 42 -8.51 -8.27 -11.62
CA ASN A 42 -9.56 -8.00 -12.59
C ASN A 42 -10.28 -6.71 -12.22
N GLY A 43 -10.63 -5.93 -13.23
CA GLY A 43 -11.50 -4.78 -13.08
C GLY A 43 -12.98 -5.19 -13.04
N GLN A 44 -13.86 -4.21 -12.93
CA GLN A 44 -15.31 -4.42 -12.94
C GLN A 44 -15.78 -5.19 -14.18
N ASP A 45 -15.24 -4.87 -15.36
CA ASP A 45 -15.58 -5.53 -16.63
C ASP A 45 -14.81 -6.86 -16.84
N LEU A 46 -14.27 -7.45 -15.77
CA LEU A 46 -13.47 -8.68 -15.73
C LEU A 46 -12.17 -8.67 -16.56
N ASN A 47 -11.84 -7.55 -17.21
CA ASN A 47 -10.57 -7.35 -17.89
C ASN A 47 -9.39 -7.42 -16.92
N PHE A 48 -8.23 -7.88 -17.41
CA PHE A 48 -7.00 -7.95 -16.63
C PHE A 48 -6.55 -6.54 -16.23
N HIS A 49 -6.70 -6.20 -14.95
CA HIS A 49 -6.43 -4.89 -14.37
C HIS A 49 -5.87 -5.07 -12.95
N PRO A 50 -4.58 -5.42 -12.80
CA PRO A 50 -3.98 -5.66 -11.49
C PRO A 50 -3.83 -4.35 -10.70
N HIS A 51 -4.46 -4.28 -9.53
CA HIS A 51 -4.40 -3.15 -8.59
C HIS A 51 -4.39 -3.66 -7.15
N VAL A 52 -3.88 -2.84 -6.22
CA VAL A 52 -3.88 -3.15 -4.78
C VAL A 52 -4.81 -2.21 -4.02
N HIS A 53 -5.71 -2.77 -3.22
CA HIS A 53 -6.48 -2.02 -2.23
C HIS A 53 -5.71 -2.04 -0.92
N ASN A 54 -5.58 -0.86 -0.29
CA ASN A 54 -4.89 -0.72 0.99
C ASN A 54 -5.89 -0.20 2.02
N ILE A 55 -6.08 -0.95 3.09
CA ILE A 55 -6.76 -0.47 4.30
C ILE A 55 -5.66 0.04 5.22
N VAL A 56 -5.75 1.32 5.59
CA VAL A 56 -4.73 2.02 6.38
C VAL A 56 -5.40 2.48 7.68
N SER A 57 -4.75 2.24 8.81
CA SER A 57 -5.23 2.76 10.09
C SER A 57 -5.18 4.29 10.12
N GLY A 58 -6.12 4.92 10.82
CA GLY A 58 -6.16 6.39 10.98
C GLY A 58 -5.03 6.97 11.85
N GLY A 59 -4.21 6.11 12.46
CA GLY A 59 -3.03 6.47 13.25
C GLY A 59 -1.95 5.40 13.14
N GLY A 60 -0.90 5.51 13.93
CA GLY A 60 0.23 4.59 13.87
C GLY A 60 1.20 4.81 15.02
N ILE A 61 2.34 4.11 14.98
CA ILE A 61 3.40 4.24 15.97
C ILE A 61 4.32 5.41 15.59
N SER A 62 4.43 6.40 16.46
CA SER A 62 5.28 7.57 16.25
C SER A 62 6.77 7.26 16.42
N LYS A 63 7.65 8.22 16.09
CA LYS A 63 9.11 8.07 16.23
C LYS A 63 9.55 7.81 17.68
N ASP A 64 8.80 8.31 18.66
CA ASP A 64 9.03 8.08 20.09
C ASP A 64 8.32 6.82 20.63
N GLY A 65 7.74 6.00 19.74
CA GLY A 65 7.16 4.70 20.08
C GLY A 65 5.81 4.76 20.78
N LYS A 66 5.10 5.88 20.66
CA LYS A 66 3.75 6.08 21.21
C LYS A 66 2.67 5.78 20.18
#